data_AF-A0A259DZW7-F1
#
_entry.id   AF-A0A259DZW7-F1
#
_cell.length_a   1.000
_cell.length_b   1.000
_cell.length_c   1.000
_cell.angle_alpha   90.00
_cell.angle_beta   90.00
_cell.angle_gamma   90.00
#
_symmetry.space_group_name_H-M   'P 1'
#
loop_
_entity.id
_entity.type
_entity.pdbx_description
1 polymer ?
#
loop_
_entity_poly.entity_id
_entity_poly.type
_entity_poly.pdbx_seq_one_letter_code
_entity_poly.pdbx_strand_id
1 'polypeptide(L)'
;MGAVLAMKNYMLVASICLLSGCLPIVDKLAGQPAPERVSLSAEALAGPFLLVQIPSRNVSATLARIAVNADVETWITADNVSLSFRQGILVASRGLGFDLMGADATGTLAALSGSEAGIYRHQMRYLTGDNHNTYLMAGCQMQNKGSEVRSGQTLHRLEESCVARDNDFTNVFWVDANGRILQSRQWVAPEIGYIDVSLQAKRPAPDK
;
A
#
# COMPACT_ATOMS: atom_id res chain seq x y z
N MET A 1 -65.22 30.88 5.84
CA MET A 1 -65.38 31.96 6.82
C MET A 1 -63.99 32.45 7.21
N GLY A 2 -63.73 33.75 7.12
CA GLY A 2 -62.46 34.37 7.49
C GLY A 2 -61.62 34.83 6.30
N ALA A 3 -62.03 35.94 5.67
CA ALA A 3 -61.23 36.72 4.73
C ALA A 3 -60.65 37.94 5.45
N VAL A 4 -59.41 38.35 5.18
CA VAL A 4 -58.97 39.75 5.35
C VAL A 4 -57.92 40.12 4.27
N LEU A 5 -58.39 40.95 3.31
CA LEU A 5 -57.79 42.10 2.60
C LEU A 5 -56.29 42.09 2.20
N ALA A 6 -55.93 42.23 0.91
CA ALA A 6 -55.89 43.47 0.07
C ALA A 6 -54.82 44.48 0.55
N MET A 7 -54.00 45.16 -0.26
CA MET A 7 -54.24 45.77 -1.57
C MET A 7 -52.91 46.35 -2.13
N LYS A 8 -52.74 46.29 -3.47
CA LYS A 8 -52.20 47.34 -4.38
C LYS A 8 -50.90 48.12 -4.02
N ASN A 9 -49.91 48.14 -4.92
CA ASN A 9 -49.86 49.14 -6.02
C ASN A 9 -48.64 48.94 -6.95
N TYR A 10 -48.90 49.11 -8.24
CA TYR A 10 -47.91 49.29 -9.30
C TYR A 10 -47.24 50.67 -9.17
N MET A 11 -45.92 50.75 -9.36
CA MET A 11 -45.35 51.89 -10.08
C MET A 11 -43.99 51.54 -10.69
N LEU A 12 -43.94 51.64 -12.01
CA LEU A 12 -42.77 51.51 -12.87
C LEU A 12 -42.28 52.92 -13.20
N VAL A 13 -41.04 53.28 -12.87
CA VAL A 13 -40.31 54.40 -13.52
C VAL A 13 -38.81 54.07 -13.56
N ALA A 14 -38.22 54.37 -14.70
CA ALA A 14 -36.88 54.04 -15.17
C ALA A 14 -35.80 55.09 -14.85
N SER A 15 -34.55 54.75 -15.21
CA SER A 15 -33.43 55.62 -15.60
C SER A 15 -32.55 56.20 -14.47
N ILE A 16 -31.22 56.40 -14.57
CA ILE A 16 -30.16 56.18 -15.57
C ILE A 16 -28.78 56.47 -14.89
N CYS A 17 -27.73 55.78 -15.35
CA CYS A 17 -26.28 56.10 -15.37
C CYS A 17 -25.38 56.23 -14.12
N LEU A 18 -24.38 55.31 -14.15
CA LEU A 18 -22.92 55.50 -14.07
C LEU A 18 -22.28 56.00 -12.77
N LEU A 19 -21.46 55.12 -12.16
CA LEU A 19 -20.08 55.45 -11.78
C LEU A 19 -19.24 54.16 -11.75
N SER A 20 -18.11 54.24 -12.46
CA SER A 20 -17.08 53.24 -12.59
C SER A 20 -16.59 52.69 -11.26
N GLY A 21 -16.47 51.37 -11.17
CA GLY A 21 -15.76 50.68 -10.11
C GLY A 21 -15.12 49.41 -10.67
N CYS A 22 -13.98 49.54 -11.34
CA CYS A 22 -13.07 48.43 -11.58
C CYS A 22 -12.60 47.90 -10.22
N LEU A 23 -13.02 46.70 -9.84
CA LEU A 23 -12.25 45.87 -8.91
C LEU A 23 -12.19 44.44 -9.47
N PRO A 24 -11.00 43.93 -9.80
CA PRO A 24 -10.82 42.52 -10.13
C PRO A 24 -10.92 41.71 -8.84
N ILE A 25 -12.06 41.10 -8.56
CA ILE A 25 -12.14 40.01 -7.57
C ILE A 25 -11.72 38.72 -8.28
N VAL A 26 -10.48 38.67 -8.75
CA VAL A 26 -9.88 37.47 -9.35
C VAL A 26 -8.39 37.45 -9.02
N ASP A 27 -8.01 37.46 -7.73
CA ASP A 27 -6.60 37.22 -7.39
C ASP A 27 -6.37 36.89 -5.90
N LYS A 28 -7.03 35.84 -5.39
CA LYS A 28 -6.63 35.28 -4.09
C LYS A 28 -6.90 33.79 -3.89
N LEU A 29 -6.68 32.99 -4.94
CA LEU A 29 -6.55 31.53 -4.83
C LEU A 29 -5.19 31.01 -5.32
N ALA A 30 -4.27 31.88 -5.73
CA ALA A 30 -2.90 31.50 -6.05
C ALA A 30 -2.08 31.41 -4.76
N GLY A 31 -1.77 30.18 -4.34
CA GLY A 31 -0.74 29.93 -3.33
C GLY A 31 -1.19 29.11 -2.12
N GLN A 32 -1.95 28.03 -2.31
CA GLN A 32 -1.74 26.90 -1.39
C GLN A 32 -0.39 26.28 -1.76
N PRO A 33 0.60 26.22 -0.83
CA PRO A 33 1.83 25.50 -1.11
C PRO A 33 1.45 24.07 -1.50
N ALA A 34 2.05 23.58 -2.60
CA ALA A 34 1.93 22.18 -2.96
C ALA A 34 2.30 21.34 -1.72
N PRO A 35 1.57 20.24 -1.43
CA PRO A 35 1.87 19.42 -0.27
C PRO A 35 3.35 19.05 -0.28
N GLU A 36 4.02 19.32 0.84
CA GLU A 36 5.43 19.00 1.02
C GLU A 36 5.62 17.51 0.77
N ARG A 37 6.36 17.17 -0.29
CA ARG A 37 6.66 15.77 -0.61
C ARG A 37 7.76 15.32 0.33
N VAL A 38 7.38 14.62 1.39
CA VAL A 38 8.36 13.96 2.26
C VAL A 38 9.02 12.85 1.46
N SER A 39 10.35 12.89 1.34
CA SER A 39 11.14 11.90 0.61
C SER A 39 12.28 11.37 1.47
N LEU A 40 12.65 10.11 1.28
CA LEU A 40 13.80 9.50 1.94
C LEU A 40 15.11 10.19 1.48
N SER A 41 16.08 10.32 2.38
CA SER A 41 17.40 10.86 2.03
C SER A 41 18.21 9.89 1.17
N ALA A 42 19.24 10.40 0.49
CA ALA A 42 20.14 9.56 -0.30
C ALA A 42 20.88 8.53 0.56
N GLU A 43 21.24 8.89 1.80
CA GLU A 43 21.89 8.03 2.78
C GLU A 43 20.97 6.89 3.20
N ALA A 44 19.67 7.17 3.42
CA ALA A 44 18.68 6.15 3.73
C ALA A 44 18.50 5.11 2.59
N LEU A 45 18.77 5.53 1.35
CA LEU A 45 18.72 4.69 0.15
C LEU A 45 20.10 4.22 -0.34
N ALA A 46 21.14 4.36 0.50
CA ALA A 46 22.49 3.93 0.14
C ALA A 46 22.65 2.41 0.09
N GLY A 47 21.73 1.65 0.70
CA GLY A 47 21.63 0.19 0.64
C GLY A 47 20.50 -0.29 -0.27
N PRO A 48 20.13 -1.58 -0.18
CA PRO A 48 18.90 -2.08 -0.80
C PRO A 48 17.68 -1.29 -0.30
N PHE A 49 16.66 -1.18 -1.16
CA PHE A 49 15.39 -0.52 -0.84
C PHE A 49 14.23 -1.29 -1.44
N LEU A 50 13.01 -1.09 -0.92
CA LEU A 50 11.81 -1.68 -1.48
C LEU A 50 11.05 -0.65 -2.30
N LEU A 51 10.56 -1.06 -3.47
CA LEU A 51 9.44 -0.40 -4.13
C LEU A 51 8.18 -1.18 -3.79
N VAL A 52 7.18 -0.50 -3.22
CA VAL A 52 5.93 -1.11 -2.79
C VAL A 52 4.75 -0.39 -3.42
N GLN A 53 3.75 -1.15 -3.84
CA GLN A 53 2.47 -0.65 -4.31
C GLN A 53 1.31 -1.31 -3.54
N ILE A 54 0.27 -0.53 -3.26
CA ILE A 54 -1.03 -1.04 -2.78
C ILE A 54 -2.04 -0.81 -3.90
N PRO A 55 -2.34 -1.83 -4.74
CA PRO A 55 -3.15 -1.64 -5.93
C PRO A 55 -4.56 -1.11 -5.64
N SER A 56 -5.20 -1.59 -4.57
CA SER A 56 -6.56 -1.17 -4.16
C SER A 56 -6.66 0.33 -3.85
N ARG A 57 -5.55 0.97 -3.49
CA ARG A 57 -5.46 2.38 -3.14
C ARG A 57 -4.80 3.23 -4.22
N ASN A 58 -4.27 2.60 -5.28
CA ASN A 58 -3.48 3.25 -6.32
C ASN A 58 -2.32 4.13 -5.75
N VAL A 59 -1.62 3.61 -4.74
CA VAL A 59 -0.48 4.28 -4.11
C VAL A 59 0.78 3.44 -4.20
N SER A 60 1.92 4.11 -4.33
CA SER A 60 3.24 3.50 -4.34
C SER A 60 4.20 4.26 -3.45
N ALA A 61 5.14 3.56 -2.83
CA ALA A 61 6.14 4.14 -1.95
C ALA A 61 7.51 3.46 -2.13
N THR A 62 8.56 4.23 -1.83
CA THR A 62 9.92 3.70 -1.64
C THR A 62 10.15 3.53 -0.14
N LEU A 63 10.67 2.38 0.27
CA LEU A 63 10.99 2.11 1.67
C LEU A 63 12.48 1.85 1.86
N ALA A 64 13.06 2.48 2.89
CA ALA A 64 14.42 2.23 3.35
C ALA A 64 14.41 1.25 4.53
N ARG A 65 15.44 0.40 4.66
CA ARG A 65 15.58 -0.49 5.82
C ARG A 65 16.06 0.31 7.01
N ILE A 66 15.36 0.18 8.14
CA ILE A 66 15.71 0.89 9.38
C ILE A 66 16.11 -0.03 10.54
N ALA A 67 15.71 -1.30 10.50
CA ALA A 67 16.04 -2.24 11.55
C ALA A 67 16.13 -3.67 11.03
N VAL A 68 16.92 -4.49 11.72
CA VAL A 68 16.97 -5.95 11.58
C VAL A 68 16.97 -6.53 12.98
N ASN A 69 15.96 -7.35 13.29
CA ASN A 69 15.83 -8.06 14.55
C ASN A 69 15.76 -9.56 14.25
N ALA A 70 16.83 -10.29 14.58
CA ALA A 70 17.04 -11.66 14.14
C ALA A 70 16.90 -11.78 12.61
N ASP A 71 15.88 -12.51 12.12
CA ASP A 71 15.61 -12.72 10.70
C ASP A 71 14.46 -11.85 10.14
N VAL A 72 14.04 -10.82 10.89
CA VAL A 72 13.01 -9.86 10.49
C VAL A 72 13.62 -8.50 10.18
N GLU A 73 13.39 -8.01 8.96
CA GLU A 73 13.81 -6.69 8.49
C GLU A 73 12.60 -5.73 8.52
N THR A 74 12.79 -4.54 9.10
CA THR A 74 11.78 -3.47 9.09
C THR A 74 12.17 -2.38 8.13
N TRP A 75 11.23 -2.02 7.26
CA TRP A 75 11.35 -1.04 6.19
C TRP A 75 10.35 0.08 6.41
N ILE A 76 10.73 1.31 6.14
CA ILE A 76 9.88 2.48 6.38
C ILE A 76 9.85 3.42 5.18
N THR A 77 8.69 4.00 4.93
CA THR A 77 8.50 5.11 3.99
C THR A 77 8.93 6.44 4.62
N ALA A 78 8.99 7.49 3.82
CA ALA A 78 9.30 8.84 4.31
C ALA A 78 8.21 9.40 5.25
N ASP A 79 6.96 8.96 5.09
CA ASP A 79 5.79 9.33 5.88
C ASP A 79 5.48 8.35 7.03
N ASN A 80 6.48 7.58 7.48
CA ASN A 80 6.43 6.69 8.66
C ASN A 80 5.48 5.49 8.56
N VAL A 81 5.09 5.08 7.36
CA VAL A 81 4.46 3.76 7.14
C VAL A 81 5.56 2.70 7.13
N SER A 82 5.38 1.64 7.91
CA SER A 82 6.38 0.57 8.00
C SER A 82 5.84 -0.79 7.60
N LEU A 83 6.71 -1.61 7.03
CA LEU A 83 6.47 -3.01 6.69
C LEU A 83 7.62 -3.85 7.24
N SER A 84 7.31 -4.99 7.84
CA SER A 84 8.30 -5.93 8.36
C SER A 84 8.24 -7.23 7.59
N PHE A 85 9.39 -7.74 7.18
CA PHE A 85 9.52 -8.94 6.38
C PHE A 85 10.47 -9.93 7.02
N ARG A 86 10.09 -11.22 7.00
CA ARG A 86 10.97 -12.34 7.34
C ARG A 86 11.36 -13.04 6.04
N GLN A 87 12.61 -12.88 5.60
CA GLN A 87 13.09 -13.46 4.34
C GLN A 87 12.18 -13.16 3.13
N GLY A 88 11.63 -11.94 3.06
CA GLY A 88 10.73 -11.50 1.99
C GLY A 88 9.23 -11.81 2.19
N ILE A 89 8.87 -12.59 3.22
CA ILE A 89 7.47 -12.80 3.62
C ILE A 89 7.02 -11.66 4.53
N LEU A 90 5.91 -11.01 4.19
CA LEU A 90 5.34 -9.93 5.00
C LEU A 90 4.83 -10.51 6.33
N VAL A 91 5.34 -9.98 7.44
CA VAL A 91 4.93 -10.42 8.79
C VAL A 91 4.24 -9.32 9.59
N ALA A 92 4.39 -8.05 9.23
CA ALA A 92 3.64 -6.96 9.84
C ALA A 92 3.61 -5.69 8.97
N SER A 93 2.61 -4.84 9.19
CA SER A 93 2.58 -3.44 8.74
C SER A 93 2.25 -2.50 9.90
N ARG A 94 2.59 -1.21 9.74
CA ARG A 94 2.11 -0.11 10.59
C ARG A 94 1.83 1.12 9.74
N GLY A 95 0.71 1.78 10.02
CA GLY A 95 0.32 3.03 9.36
C GLY A 95 -0.59 2.84 8.15
N LEU A 96 -1.06 1.61 7.87
CA LEU A 96 -2.03 1.35 6.80
C LEU A 96 -3.49 1.47 7.26
N GLY A 97 -3.74 1.51 8.57
CA GLY A 97 -5.07 1.53 9.20
C GLY A 97 -5.56 0.12 9.54
N PHE A 98 -5.78 -0.71 8.53
CA PHE A 98 -6.14 -2.13 8.68
C PHE A 98 -4.87 -3.00 8.69
N ASP A 99 -3.97 -2.66 9.60
CA ASP A 99 -2.60 -3.17 9.59
C ASP A 99 -2.55 -4.69 9.82
N LEU A 100 -1.61 -5.35 9.14
CA LEU A 100 -1.19 -6.70 9.51
C LEU A 100 -0.40 -6.61 10.81
N MET A 101 -0.98 -7.05 11.91
CA MET A 101 -0.41 -7.01 13.25
C MET A 101 0.53 -8.19 13.54
N GLY A 102 0.55 -9.20 12.68
CA GLY A 102 1.42 -10.36 12.77
C GLY A 102 1.03 -11.44 11.77
N ALA A 103 2.01 -12.11 11.16
CA ALA A 103 1.79 -13.34 10.40
C ALA A 103 2.90 -14.37 10.66
N ASP A 104 2.52 -15.65 10.62
CA ASP A 104 3.45 -16.78 10.71
C ASP A 104 3.99 -17.14 9.32
N ALA A 105 5.25 -16.79 9.07
CA ALA A 105 5.91 -17.07 7.80
C ALA A 105 6.48 -18.50 7.69
N THR A 106 6.42 -19.32 8.75
CA THR A 106 7.17 -20.58 8.82
C THR A 106 6.73 -21.58 7.75
N GLY A 107 5.42 -21.78 7.58
CA GLY A 107 4.87 -22.69 6.57
C GLY A 107 5.18 -22.23 5.16
N THR A 108 4.98 -20.94 4.87
CA THR A 108 5.27 -20.34 3.56
C THR A 108 6.75 -20.48 3.20
N LEU A 109 7.68 -20.23 4.14
CA LEU A 109 9.12 -20.39 3.91
C LEU A 109 9.51 -21.85 3.66
N ALA A 110 8.96 -22.80 4.43
CA ALA A 110 9.19 -24.23 4.22
C ALA A 110 8.67 -24.71 2.85
N ALA A 111 7.55 -24.16 2.39
CA ALA A 111 6.98 -24.49 1.09
C ALA A 111 7.79 -23.87 -0.06
N LEU A 112 8.26 -22.63 0.10
CA LEU A 112 9.15 -21.98 -0.87
C LEU A 112 10.49 -22.72 -1.04
N SER A 113 11.05 -23.29 0.03
CA SER A 113 12.27 -24.10 -0.03
C SER A 113 12.03 -25.53 -0.54
N GLY A 114 10.77 -25.92 -0.78
CA GLY A 114 10.40 -27.29 -1.16
C GLY A 114 10.49 -28.30 -0.01
N SER A 115 10.67 -27.85 1.23
CA SER A 115 10.68 -28.69 2.43
C SER A 115 9.28 -29.09 2.89
N GLU A 116 8.25 -28.37 2.42
CA GLU A 116 6.84 -28.69 2.60
C GLU A 116 6.17 -28.83 1.22
N ALA A 117 5.56 -29.98 0.97
CA ALA A 117 4.92 -30.30 -0.32
C ALA A 117 3.39 -30.44 -0.23
N GLY A 118 2.82 -30.32 0.98
CA GLY A 118 1.41 -30.48 1.25
C GLY A 118 0.67 -29.17 1.53
N ILE A 119 -0.51 -29.31 2.12
CA ILE A 119 -1.27 -28.19 2.67
C ILE A 119 -0.65 -27.82 4.01
N TYR A 120 -0.34 -26.54 4.21
CA TYR A 120 0.19 -26.01 5.46
C TYR A 120 -0.66 -24.85 5.98
N ARG A 121 -0.47 -24.55 7.26
CA ARG A 121 -1.21 -23.50 7.96
C ARG A 121 -0.54 -22.14 7.75
N HIS A 122 -1.32 -21.14 7.36
CA HIS A 122 -0.92 -19.75 7.35
C HIS A 122 -1.78 -18.97 8.35
N GLN A 123 -1.14 -18.39 9.37
CA GLN A 123 -1.82 -17.65 10.43
C GLN A 123 -1.49 -16.18 10.33
N MET A 124 -2.53 -15.35 10.38
CA MET A 124 -2.42 -13.90 10.34
C MET A 124 -3.28 -13.26 11.43
N ARG A 125 -2.91 -12.05 11.83
CA ARG A 125 -3.71 -11.18 12.69
C ARG A 125 -3.69 -9.78 12.10
N TYR A 126 -4.84 -9.20 11.81
CA TYR A 126 -4.95 -7.85 11.25
C TYR A 126 -5.93 -6.98 12.07
N LEU A 127 -5.84 -5.66 11.89
CA LEU A 127 -6.77 -4.71 12.49
C LEU A 127 -8.04 -4.54 11.64
N THR A 128 -9.19 -4.56 12.30
CA THR A 128 -10.48 -4.15 11.74
C THR A 128 -10.71 -2.65 11.89
N GLY A 129 -11.77 -2.11 11.26
CA GLY A 129 -12.05 -0.66 11.26
C GLY A 129 -12.32 -0.04 12.64
N ASP A 130 -12.67 -0.87 13.61
CA ASP A 130 -12.84 -0.52 15.03
C ASP A 130 -11.56 -0.76 15.86
N ASN A 131 -10.42 -0.99 15.20
CA ASN A 131 -9.10 -1.19 15.80
C ASN A 131 -8.98 -2.44 16.70
N HIS A 132 -9.79 -3.47 16.44
CA HIS A 132 -9.66 -4.77 17.08
C HIS A 132 -8.79 -5.73 16.27
N ASN A 133 -8.10 -6.62 16.99
CA ASN A 133 -7.34 -7.69 16.36
C ASN A 133 -8.28 -8.82 15.92
N THR A 134 -8.27 -9.11 14.62
CA THR A 134 -8.95 -10.28 14.05
C THR A 134 -7.92 -11.29 13.57
N TYR A 135 -8.15 -12.56 13.87
CA TYR A 135 -7.29 -13.67 13.47
C TYR A 135 -7.83 -14.34 12.21
N LEU A 136 -6.94 -14.64 11.28
CA LEU A 136 -7.23 -15.44 10.11
C LEU A 136 -6.35 -16.68 10.12
N MET A 137 -7.00 -17.82 9.90
CA MET A 137 -6.37 -19.13 9.76
C MET A 137 -6.72 -19.66 8.37
N ALA A 138 -5.70 -19.85 7.53
CA ALA A 138 -5.85 -20.42 6.20
C ALA A 138 -5.11 -21.77 6.08
N GLY A 139 -5.67 -22.66 5.27
CA GLY A 139 -4.95 -23.79 4.69
C GLY A 139 -4.41 -23.38 3.34
N CYS A 140 -3.09 -23.42 3.17
CA CYS A 140 -2.39 -22.95 1.97
C CYS A 140 -1.65 -24.08 1.29
N GLN A 141 -1.52 -23.98 -0.03
CA GLN A 141 -0.72 -24.87 -0.86
C GLN A 141 0.14 -24.07 -1.82
N MET A 142 1.42 -24.42 -1.92
CA MET A 142 2.37 -23.80 -2.85
C MET A 142 2.39 -24.54 -4.19
N GLN A 143 2.37 -23.81 -5.29
CA GLN A 143 2.50 -24.33 -6.64
C GLN A 143 3.66 -23.64 -7.36
N ASN A 144 4.58 -24.42 -7.90
CA ASN A 144 5.62 -23.92 -8.79
C ASN A 144 5.03 -23.71 -10.20
N LYS A 145 5.12 -22.48 -10.71
CA LYS A 145 4.61 -22.10 -12.04
C LYS A 145 5.71 -22.01 -13.11
N GLY A 146 6.94 -22.40 -12.77
CA GLY A 146 8.09 -22.36 -13.65
C GLY A 146 8.80 -21.01 -13.64
N SER A 147 9.65 -20.80 -14.64
CA SER A 147 10.46 -19.59 -14.75
C SER A 147 9.73 -18.48 -15.52
N GLU A 148 9.93 -17.23 -15.10
CA GLU A 148 9.39 -16.03 -15.71
C GLU A 148 10.47 -14.94 -15.77
N VAL A 149 10.53 -14.18 -16.87
CA VAL A 149 11.45 -13.04 -16.98
C VAL A 149 10.80 -11.79 -16.37
N ARG A 150 11.44 -11.22 -15.37
CA ARG A 150 10.98 -10.05 -14.62
C ARG A 150 12.10 -9.04 -14.48
N SER A 151 11.88 -7.81 -14.95
CA SER A 151 12.88 -6.73 -14.90
C SER A 151 14.24 -7.15 -15.50
N GLY A 152 14.21 -7.96 -16.57
CA GLY A 152 15.41 -8.48 -17.23
C GLY A 152 16.09 -9.68 -16.55
N GLN A 153 15.51 -10.24 -15.48
CA GLN A 153 16.03 -11.39 -14.76
C GLN A 153 15.09 -12.58 -14.86
N THR A 154 15.62 -13.78 -15.09
CA THR A 154 14.83 -15.03 -15.02
C THR A 154 14.65 -15.42 -13.55
N LEU A 155 13.40 -15.44 -13.08
CA LEU A 155 13.02 -15.79 -11.72
C LEU A 155 12.09 -17.00 -11.72
N HIS A 156 12.09 -17.77 -10.64
CA HIS A 156 11.11 -18.83 -10.42
C HIS A 156 9.85 -18.25 -9.80
N ARG A 157 8.70 -18.48 -10.45
CA ARG A 157 7.40 -18.02 -9.97
C ARG A 157 6.75 -19.13 -9.14
N LEU A 158 6.37 -18.81 -7.90
CA LEU A 158 5.59 -19.67 -7.04
C LEU A 158 4.30 -18.96 -6.63
N GLU A 159 3.19 -19.71 -6.59
CA GLU A 159 1.88 -19.23 -6.14
C GLU A 159 1.44 -20.02 -4.91
N GLU A 160 1.15 -19.31 -3.83
CA GLU A 160 0.59 -19.85 -2.59
C GLU A 160 -0.90 -19.58 -2.57
N SER A 161 -1.72 -20.58 -2.87
CA SER A 161 -3.18 -20.48 -2.80
C SER A 161 -3.65 -20.82 -1.39
N CYS A 162 -4.35 -19.90 -0.75
CA CYS A 162 -4.81 -20.00 0.63
C CYS A 162 -6.33 -19.93 0.69
N VAL A 163 -6.92 -20.88 1.43
CA VAL A 163 -8.36 -20.93 1.69
C VAL A 163 -8.60 -20.69 3.18
N ALA A 164 -9.42 -19.69 3.50
CA ALA A 164 -9.89 -19.42 4.85
C ALA A 164 -11.43 -19.36 4.87
N ARG A 165 -12.03 -19.17 6.05
CA ARG A 165 -13.49 -19.19 6.19
C ARG A 165 -14.19 -18.19 5.25
N ASP A 166 -13.75 -16.94 5.27
CA ASP A 166 -14.41 -15.82 4.57
C ASP A 166 -13.46 -15.12 3.57
N ASN A 167 -12.22 -15.61 3.43
CA ASN A 167 -11.17 -14.95 2.67
C ASN A 167 -10.29 -15.98 1.96
N ASP A 168 -10.48 -16.08 0.65
CA ASP A 168 -9.55 -16.81 -0.21
C ASP A 168 -8.59 -15.81 -0.86
N PHE A 169 -7.31 -16.15 -0.86
CA PHE A 169 -6.27 -15.30 -1.43
C PHE A 169 -5.15 -16.13 -2.05
N THR A 170 -4.34 -15.49 -2.89
CA THR A 170 -3.17 -16.14 -3.50
C THR A 170 -1.98 -15.19 -3.42
N ASN A 171 -0.97 -15.57 -2.64
CA ASN A 171 0.29 -14.87 -2.65
C ASN A 171 1.14 -15.36 -3.84
N VAL A 172 1.93 -14.47 -4.42
CA VAL A 172 2.82 -14.80 -5.54
C VAL A 172 4.23 -14.35 -5.21
N PHE A 173 5.20 -15.22 -5.45
CA PHE A 173 6.60 -14.98 -5.15
C PHE A 173 7.44 -15.21 -6.41
N TRP A 174 8.36 -14.29 -6.68
CA TRP A 174 9.38 -14.44 -7.71
C TRP A 174 10.74 -14.51 -7.06
N VAL A 175 11.37 -15.68 -7.20
CA VAL A 175 12.53 -16.09 -6.43
C VAL A 175 13.73 -16.26 -7.36
N ASP A 176 14.90 -15.77 -6.95
CA ASP A 176 16.15 -15.98 -7.68
C ASP A 176 16.69 -17.42 -7.49
N ALA A 177 17.76 -17.77 -8.24
CA ALA A 177 18.36 -19.10 -8.17
C ALA A 177 18.92 -19.47 -6.78
N ASN A 178 19.12 -18.50 -5.88
CA ASN A 178 19.60 -18.72 -4.53
C ASN A 178 18.46 -18.83 -3.51
N GLY A 179 17.20 -18.82 -3.95
CA GLY A 179 16.05 -18.88 -3.05
C GLY A 179 15.63 -17.53 -2.46
N ARG A 180 16.20 -16.41 -2.93
CA ARG A 180 15.82 -15.08 -2.41
C ARG A 180 14.63 -14.51 -3.18
N ILE A 181 13.61 -14.05 -2.44
CA ILE A 181 12.44 -13.38 -3.00
C ILE A 181 12.84 -11.98 -3.46
N LEU A 182 12.80 -11.74 -4.77
CA LEU A 182 13.08 -10.41 -5.35
C LEU A 182 11.82 -9.61 -5.59
N GLN A 183 10.71 -10.29 -5.88
CA GLN A 183 9.41 -9.64 -6.02
C GLN A 183 8.32 -10.51 -5.39
N SER A 184 7.27 -9.89 -4.89
CA SER A 184 6.11 -10.61 -4.37
C SER A 184 4.82 -9.80 -4.51
N ARG A 185 3.70 -10.52 -4.52
CA ARG A 185 2.36 -10.02 -4.26
C ARG A 185 1.85 -10.74 -3.03
N GLN A 186 1.55 -10.01 -1.96
CA GLN A 186 1.18 -10.60 -0.67
C GLN A 186 -0.10 -9.96 -0.13
N TRP A 187 -1.06 -10.79 0.27
CA TRP A 187 -2.30 -10.35 0.89
C TRP A 187 -2.02 -9.84 2.31
N VAL A 188 -2.71 -8.77 2.71
CA VAL A 188 -2.50 -8.08 3.99
C VAL A 188 -3.70 -8.26 4.92
N ALA A 189 -4.88 -7.85 4.43
CA ALA A 189 -6.14 -7.82 5.15
C ALA A 189 -7.29 -7.62 4.14
N PRO A 190 -8.56 -7.90 4.49
CA PRO A 190 -9.70 -7.75 3.57
C PRO A 190 -9.82 -6.33 3.00
N GLU A 191 -9.61 -5.31 3.84
CA GLU A 191 -9.78 -3.90 3.48
C GLU A 191 -8.56 -3.30 2.76
N ILE A 192 -7.40 -3.97 2.82
CA ILE A 192 -6.19 -3.58 2.09
C ILE A 192 -6.10 -4.33 0.75
N GLY A 193 -6.44 -5.62 0.74
CA GLY A 193 -6.12 -6.54 -0.33
C GLY A 193 -4.63 -6.87 -0.32
N TYR A 194 -3.94 -6.55 -1.42
CA TYR A 194 -2.55 -6.95 -1.65
C TYR A 194 -1.56 -5.79 -1.53
N ILE A 195 -0.33 -6.13 -1.17
CA ILE A 195 0.86 -5.32 -1.43
C ILE A 195 1.70 -6.01 -2.52
N ASP A 196 2.14 -5.22 -3.49
CA ASP A 196 3.14 -5.64 -4.47
C ASP A 196 4.50 -5.08 -4.04
N VAL A 197 5.51 -5.94 -3.92
CA VAL A 197 6.83 -5.60 -3.37
C VAL A 197 7.89 -5.96 -4.39
N SER A 198 8.86 -5.08 -4.61
CA SER A 198 10.06 -5.35 -5.40
C SER A 198 11.31 -4.89 -4.66
N LEU A 199 12.20 -5.82 -4.32
CA LEU A 199 13.50 -5.53 -3.74
C LEU A 199 14.42 -4.97 -4.81
N GLN A 200 14.93 -3.76 -4.57
CA GLN A 200 15.90 -3.11 -5.42
C GLN A 200 17.28 -3.22 -4.81
N ALA A 201 18.27 -3.50 -5.65
CA ALA A 201 19.67 -3.28 -5.29
C ALA A 201 19.91 -1.79 -5.05
N LYS A 202 21.04 -1.48 -4.42
CA LYS A 202 21.49 -0.09 -4.21
C LYS A 202 21.29 0.74 -5.48
N ARG A 203 20.70 1.93 -5.32
CA ARG A 203 20.55 2.87 -6.44
C ARG A 203 21.94 3.26 -6.96
N PRO A 204 22.24 3.13 -8.28
CA PRO A 204 23.45 3.71 -8.84
C PRO A 204 23.47 5.21 -8.53
N ALA A 205 24.64 5.74 -8.15
CA ALA A 205 24.78 7.19 -8.05
C ALA A 205 24.51 7.81 -9.44
N PRO A 206 23.81 8.95 -9.54
CA PRO A 206 23.69 9.63 -10.82
C PRO A 206 25.10 10.00 -11.31
N ASP A 207 25.40 9.69 -12.56
CA ASP A 207 26.63 10.13 -13.22
C ASP A 207 26.71 11.66 -13.14
N LYS A 208 27.86 12.16 -12.70
CA LYS A 208 28.15 13.60 -12.59
C LYS A 208 28.50 14.19 -13.94
#